data_AF-A0A7V6Q1E6-F1
#
_entry.id   AF-A0A7V6Q1E6-F1
#
_cell.length_a   1.000
_cell.length_b   1.000
_cell.length_c   1.000
_cell.angle_alpha   90.00
_cell.angle_beta   90.00
_cell.angle_gamma   90.00
#
_symmetry.space_group_name_H-M   'P 1'
#
loop_
_entity.id
_entity.type
_entity.pdbx_description
1 polymer ?
#
loop_
_entity_poly.entity_id
_entity_poly.type
_entity_poly.pdbx_seq_one_letter_code
_entity_poly.pdbx_strand_id
1 'polypeptide(L)'
;MEDFKDRHINLPQVPPDTDLREVAETLLDSEGNLVIVGKEGEGAQGYIDCKSIIKWLLKGDESAKIKAGDIAVLIKDEDKVELSGEIEGIVERISKCREMPLFAGEGRRLAGGLSLQKLIAELARSHSEEKQKRTDIEHLIDMIIDVLPFGIALVSKEGAVIKANELARKIMLENTIGAEEMKAIIKGNYHRVFVSKMGTYYKVTATILKESNSILVVYIDVTAEYTLLEKLRNTQGEVETAFSIMLPDQRIEVRLKSIVEYMDEYDESTGMIKITGMIKQGCYRHVVNMLKLIADAFKQGLMELPGMDKNTLVQATILHDIGKVQPDLKIGDTINPKEVFEQGFLHAFRGASLSKSLYDINDKVYYLIKYHHYPENELPPDFPDHLLPMHRFFRLIDGLSAGITRRGSKVSMKVKGTRIYVKEESSFPSYNQEIEMDIYTGFFVSRKL
;
A
#
# COMPACT_ATOMS: atom_id res chain seq x y z
N MET A 1 -0.40 43.37 7.08
CA MET A 1 -0.38 44.25 8.27
C MET A 1 -0.36 45.73 7.87
N GLU A 2 -0.98 46.03 6.73
CA GLU A 2 -1.45 47.31 6.20
C GLU A 2 -2.87 46.88 5.75
N ASP A 3 -4.00 47.44 6.17
CA ASP A 3 -4.39 48.82 6.02
C ASP A 3 -5.62 49.09 6.94
N PHE A 4 -5.40 49.29 8.24
CA PHE A 4 -6.48 49.62 9.19
C PHE A 4 -7.00 51.06 8.99
N LYS A 5 -6.33 51.87 8.15
CA LYS A 5 -6.74 53.23 7.83
C LYS A 5 -8.04 53.28 7.03
N ASP A 6 -8.43 52.17 6.41
CA ASP A 6 -9.55 52.16 5.49
C ASP A 6 -10.91 51.82 6.13
N ARG A 7 -10.97 51.64 7.46
CA ARG A 7 -12.20 51.29 8.21
C ARG A 7 -12.98 52.50 8.74
N HIS A 8 -12.38 53.67 8.74
CA HIS A 8 -12.96 54.89 9.29
C HIS A 8 -13.00 56.01 8.26
N ILE A 9 -13.85 56.98 8.55
CA ILE A 9 -13.92 58.27 7.87
C ILE A 9 -13.36 59.34 8.80
N ASN A 10 -12.70 60.34 8.21
CA ASN A 10 -12.31 61.53 8.96
C ASN A 10 -13.58 62.29 9.33
N LEU A 11 -13.75 62.56 10.63
CA LEU A 11 -14.85 63.38 11.10
C LEU A 11 -14.36 64.81 11.28
N PRO A 12 -15.10 65.81 10.78
CA PRO A 12 -14.73 67.20 11.00
C PRO A 12 -14.86 67.55 12.49
N GLN A 13 -14.04 68.49 12.96
CA GLN A 13 -14.01 68.95 14.34
C GLN A 13 -14.25 70.45 14.43
N VAL A 14 -15.10 70.88 15.36
CA VAL A 14 -15.40 72.29 15.63
C VAL A 14 -15.24 72.62 17.14
N PRO A 15 -14.82 73.86 17.47
CA PRO A 15 -14.84 74.36 18.85
C PRO A 15 -16.24 74.35 19.50
N PRO A 16 -16.35 74.25 20.84
CA PRO A 16 -17.64 74.30 21.54
C PRO A 16 -18.41 75.62 21.37
N ASP A 17 -17.74 76.72 21.06
CA ASP A 17 -18.29 78.07 20.90
C ASP A 17 -18.69 78.41 19.45
N THR A 18 -18.54 77.46 18.53
CA THR A 18 -18.94 77.57 17.12
C THR A 18 -20.45 77.69 16.97
N ASP A 19 -20.90 78.56 16.07
CA ASP A 19 -22.33 78.77 15.77
C ASP A 19 -22.91 77.62 14.96
N LEU A 20 -24.19 77.29 15.19
CA LEU A 20 -24.85 76.16 14.52
C LEU A 20 -24.80 76.21 12.99
N ARG A 21 -24.78 77.42 12.40
CA ARG A 21 -24.66 77.59 10.95
C ARG A 21 -23.30 77.11 10.44
N GLU A 22 -22.24 77.45 11.16
CA GLU A 22 -20.86 77.04 10.83
C GLU A 22 -20.68 75.53 11.06
N VAL A 23 -21.33 74.95 12.09
CA VAL A 23 -21.39 73.49 12.28
C VAL A 23 -22.08 72.80 11.10
N ALA A 24 -23.18 73.37 10.61
CA ALA A 24 -23.93 72.81 9.47
C ALA A 24 -23.13 72.90 8.16
N GLU A 25 -22.46 74.02 7.90
CA GLU A 25 -21.56 74.19 6.75
C GLU A 25 -20.40 73.17 6.81
N THR A 26 -19.78 73.03 7.99
CA THR A 26 -18.70 72.05 8.23
C THR A 26 -19.15 70.61 8.01
N LEU A 27 -20.39 70.26 8.39
CA LEU A 27 -20.93 68.92 8.16
C LEU A 27 -21.19 68.66 6.67
N LEU A 28 -21.75 69.64 5.96
CA LEU A 28 -22.08 69.54 4.53
C LEU A 28 -20.83 69.36 3.65
N ASP A 29 -19.70 69.91 4.08
CA ASP A 29 -18.41 69.78 3.39
C ASP A 29 -17.66 68.48 3.76
N SER A 30 -18.22 67.64 4.64
CA SER A 30 -17.60 66.39 5.10
C SER A 30 -18.25 65.14 4.49
N GLU A 31 -17.50 64.04 4.40
CA GLU A 31 -18.03 62.73 3.99
C GLU A 31 -18.89 62.04 5.08
N GLY A 32 -18.94 62.62 6.29
CA GLY A 32 -19.58 62.04 7.46
C GLY A 32 -20.94 62.64 7.80
N ASN A 33 -21.67 61.97 8.70
CA ASN A 33 -22.95 62.44 9.22
C ASN A 33 -22.86 63.03 10.64
N LEU A 34 -21.64 63.18 11.16
CA LEU A 34 -21.32 63.60 12.52
C LEU A 34 -20.23 64.67 12.49
N VAL A 35 -20.35 65.66 13.38
CA VAL A 35 -19.29 66.63 13.68
C VAL A 35 -18.81 66.41 15.11
N ILE A 36 -17.50 66.38 15.31
CA ILE A 36 -16.88 66.30 16.64
C ILE A 36 -16.81 67.70 17.26
N VAL A 37 -17.20 67.83 18.52
CA VAL A 37 -17.10 69.06 19.29
C VAL A 37 -15.96 68.93 20.29
N GLY A 38 -14.98 69.83 20.19
CA GLY A 38 -13.83 69.86 21.10
C GLY A 38 -12.77 70.86 20.63
N LYS A 39 -11.93 71.31 21.55
CA LYS A 39 -10.79 72.17 21.20
C LYS A 39 -9.66 71.34 20.60
N GLU A 40 -8.98 71.93 19.63
CA GLU A 40 -7.82 71.32 18.99
C GLU A 40 -6.75 70.98 20.04
N GLY A 41 -6.28 69.73 20.08
CA GLY A 41 -5.30 69.25 21.06
C GLY A 41 -5.82 68.85 22.46
N GLU A 42 -7.06 69.21 22.84
CA GLU A 42 -7.65 68.88 24.16
C GLU A 42 -8.52 67.60 24.16
N GLY A 43 -8.73 66.99 22.99
CA GLY A 43 -9.52 65.77 22.80
C GLY A 43 -11.01 66.05 22.54
N ALA A 44 -11.68 65.06 21.94
CA ALA A 44 -13.10 65.15 21.59
C ALA A 44 -13.98 65.13 22.85
N GLN A 45 -14.81 66.16 23.03
CA GLN A 45 -15.69 66.32 24.21
C GLN A 45 -17.11 65.80 23.94
N GLY A 46 -17.59 65.97 22.72
CA GLY A 46 -18.90 65.49 22.28
C GLY A 46 -19.01 65.38 20.76
N TYR A 47 -20.19 65.00 20.29
CA TYR A 47 -20.51 64.98 18.86
C TYR A 47 -21.91 65.54 18.61
N ILE A 48 -22.15 65.99 17.38
CA ILE A 48 -23.46 66.45 16.92
C ILE A 48 -23.82 65.65 15.67
N ASP A 49 -25.02 65.05 15.65
CA ASP A 49 -25.55 64.38 14.47
C ASP A 49 -26.37 65.32 13.57
N CYS A 50 -26.55 64.93 12.31
CA CYS A 50 -27.30 65.73 11.34
C CYS A 50 -28.75 66.02 11.79
N LYS A 51 -29.39 65.09 12.50
CA LYS A 51 -30.77 65.24 12.98
C LYS A 51 -30.87 66.33 14.04
N SER A 52 -29.88 66.43 14.92
CA SER A 52 -29.79 67.43 15.96
C SER A 52 -29.60 68.83 15.38
N ILE A 53 -28.77 68.96 14.34
CA ILE A 53 -28.59 70.22 13.60
C ILE A 53 -29.90 70.62 12.93
N ILE A 54 -30.53 69.72 12.17
CA ILE A 54 -31.81 69.99 11.49
C ILE A 54 -32.89 70.40 12.49
N LYS A 55 -33.00 69.69 13.61
CA LYS A 55 -33.98 69.97 14.66
C LYS A 55 -33.84 71.39 15.21
N TRP A 56 -32.62 71.87 15.41
CA TRP A 56 -32.38 73.22 15.94
C TRP A 56 -32.53 74.30 14.87
N LEU A 57 -32.12 74.05 13.63
CA LEU A 57 -32.34 74.98 12.52
C LEU A 57 -33.83 75.19 12.22
N LEU A 58 -34.67 74.16 12.39
CA LEU A 58 -36.13 74.26 12.22
C LEU A 58 -36.84 75.07 13.32
N LYS A 59 -36.15 75.43 14.42
CA LYS A 59 -36.72 76.24 15.52
C LYS A 59 -36.62 77.76 15.30
N GLY A 60 -36.09 78.22 14.16
CA GLY A 60 -36.07 79.65 13.80
C GLY A 60 -35.12 80.49 14.66
N ASP A 61 -35.57 81.70 15.07
CA ASP A 61 -34.75 82.74 15.73
C ASP A 61 -34.07 82.31 17.05
N GLU A 62 -34.50 81.21 17.67
CA GLU A 62 -33.85 80.64 18.86
C GLU A 62 -32.48 80.02 18.55
N SER A 63 -32.21 79.66 17.28
CA SER A 63 -30.97 79.00 16.87
C SER A 63 -29.75 79.93 16.82
N ALA A 64 -29.96 81.24 16.68
CA ALA A 64 -28.89 82.23 16.52
C ALA A 64 -28.04 82.46 17.79
N LYS A 65 -28.45 81.90 18.93
CA LYS A 65 -27.74 82.01 20.23
C LYS A 65 -27.15 80.69 20.72
N ILE A 66 -27.37 79.60 19.99
CA ILE A 66 -26.99 78.25 20.40
C ILE A 66 -25.62 77.94 19.84
N LYS A 67 -24.73 77.46 20.70
CA LYS A 67 -23.38 77.05 20.34
C LYS A 67 -23.28 75.54 20.20
N ALA A 68 -22.25 75.06 19.51
CA ALA A 68 -22.00 73.63 19.32
C ALA A 68 -21.98 72.85 20.66
N GLY A 69 -21.36 73.42 21.70
CA GLY A 69 -21.29 72.82 23.02
C GLY A 69 -22.64 72.69 23.73
N ASP A 70 -23.62 73.53 23.42
CA ASP A 70 -24.95 73.51 24.06
C ASP A 70 -25.79 72.30 23.62
N ILE A 71 -25.47 71.71 22.47
CA ILE A 71 -26.22 70.63 21.84
C ILE A 71 -25.40 69.36 21.59
N ALA A 72 -24.11 69.38 21.94
CA ALA A 72 -23.22 68.24 21.77
C ALA A 72 -23.60 67.09 22.69
N VAL A 73 -23.65 65.88 22.14
CA VAL A 73 -23.81 64.63 22.91
C VAL A 73 -22.43 64.19 23.38
N LEU A 74 -22.28 63.92 24.68
CA LEU A 74 -21.02 63.44 25.23
C LEU A 74 -20.63 62.08 24.64
N ILE A 75 -19.39 61.97 24.18
CA ILE A 75 -18.83 60.70 23.67
C ILE A 75 -18.48 59.82 24.87
N LYS A 76 -19.09 58.65 24.94
CA LYS A 76 -18.82 57.65 25.98
C LYS A 76 -17.89 56.56 25.44
N ASP A 77 -17.36 55.74 26.34
CA ASP A 77 -16.52 54.60 25.93
C ASP A 77 -17.33 53.52 25.21
N GLU A 78 -18.65 53.45 25.44
CA GLU A 78 -19.58 52.60 24.69
C GLU A 78 -19.76 53.02 23.22
N ASP A 79 -19.39 54.26 22.86
CA ASP A 79 -19.44 54.77 21.48
C ASP A 79 -18.16 54.47 20.68
N LYS A 80 -17.10 54.00 21.35
CA LYS A 80 -15.76 53.81 20.76
C LYS A 80 -15.39 52.35 20.62
N VAL A 81 -14.68 51.98 19.56
CA VAL A 81 -13.98 50.69 19.44
C VAL A 81 -12.49 50.90 19.16
N GLU A 82 -11.65 50.05 19.74
CA GLU A 82 -10.22 50.05 19.45
C GLU A 82 -9.94 49.51 18.04
N LEU A 83 -9.07 50.22 17.31
CA LEU A 83 -8.72 49.91 15.92
C LEU A 83 -7.84 48.66 15.74
N SER A 84 -7.22 48.18 16.81
CA SER A 84 -6.35 47.00 16.82
C SER A 84 -7.11 45.68 16.72
N GLY A 85 -8.46 45.70 16.83
CA GLY A 85 -9.30 44.51 16.82
C GLY A 85 -9.56 43.91 15.44
N GLU A 86 -9.68 42.58 15.41
CA GLU A 86 -10.28 41.84 14.30
C GLU A 86 -11.74 42.29 14.08
N ILE A 87 -12.24 42.27 12.84
CA ILE A 87 -13.65 42.62 12.52
C ILE A 87 -14.63 41.81 13.38
N GLU A 88 -14.26 40.59 13.76
CA GLU A 88 -15.01 39.73 14.66
C GLU A 88 -15.37 40.42 15.98
N GLY A 89 -14.45 41.19 16.57
CA GLY A 89 -14.71 41.93 17.82
C GLY A 89 -15.74 43.07 17.64
N ILE A 90 -15.75 43.71 16.47
CA ILE A 90 -16.75 44.73 16.13
C ILE A 90 -18.12 44.07 15.93
N VAL A 91 -18.17 42.96 15.19
CA VAL A 91 -19.40 42.20 14.93
C VAL A 91 -19.98 41.62 16.22
N GLU A 92 -19.15 41.05 17.09
CA GLU A 92 -19.58 40.49 18.37
C GLU A 92 -20.18 41.58 19.28
N ARG A 93 -19.56 42.76 19.33
CA ARG A 93 -20.09 43.90 20.08
C ARG A 93 -21.43 44.39 19.53
N ILE A 94 -21.56 44.55 18.21
CA ILE A 94 -22.84 44.92 17.58
C ILE A 94 -23.91 43.88 17.94
N SER A 95 -23.58 42.59 17.89
CA SER A 95 -24.50 41.52 18.25
C SER A 95 -24.94 41.56 19.72
N LYS A 96 -24.03 41.91 20.65
CA LYS A 96 -24.31 41.96 22.09
C LYS A 96 -25.07 43.22 22.51
N CYS A 97 -24.63 44.39 22.04
CA CYS A 97 -25.16 45.68 22.46
C CYS A 97 -26.34 46.16 21.60
N ARG A 98 -26.57 45.53 20.44
CA ARG A 98 -27.57 45.95 19.42
C ARG A 98 -27.38 47.38 18.90
N GLU A 99 -26.22 47.98 19.14
CA GLU A 99 -25.86 49.33 18.72
C GLU A 99 -24.46 49.31 18.10
N MET A 100 -24.28 50.10 17.03
CA MET A 100 -23.02 50.21 16.34
C MET A 100 -22.16 51.29 17.00
N PRO A 101 -20.90 50.98 17.39
CA PRO A 101 -19.98 52.02 17.84
C PRO A 101 -19.81 53.07 16.73
N LEU A 102 -19.87 54.34 17.11
CA LEU A 102 -19.80 55.45 16.16
C LEU A 102 -18.36 55.83 15.83
N PHE A 103 -17.43 55.54 16.74
CA PHE A 103 -16.06 56.01 16.63
C PHE A 103 -15.04 54.89 16.75
N ALA A 104 -13.93 55.09 16.06
CA ALA A 104 -12.72 54.30 16.21
C ALA A 104 -11.70 55.13 17.01
N GLY A 105 -11.12 54.56 18.07
CA GLY A 105 -10.18 55.30 18.93
C GLY A 105 -9.80 54.56 20.20
N GLU A 106 -8.75 55.04 20.85
CA GLU A 106 -8.22 54.48 22.10
C GLU A 106 -8.17 55.58 23.17
N GLY A 107 -8.77 55.32 24.34
CA GLY A 107 -8.87 56.29 25.43
C GLY A 107 -9.55 57.62 25.03
N ARG A 108 -8.83 58.74 25.16
CA ARG A 108 -9.34 60.09 24.82
C ARG A 108 -9.08 60.51 23.36
N ARG A 109 -8.37 59.70 22.57
CA ARG A 109 -8.05 60.02 21.18
C ARG A 109 -9.01 59.31 20.24
N LEU A 110 -9.72 60.08 19.43
CA LEU A 110 -10.49 59.57 18.31
C LEU A 110 -9.60 59.50 17.07
N ALA A 111 -9.62 58.37 16.38
CA ALA A 111 -9.00 58.20 15.08
C ALA A 111 -9.97 58.54 13.93
N GLY A 112 -11.27 58.37 14.14
CA GLY A 112 -12.30 58.74 13.16
C GLY A 112 -13.67 58.11 13.44
N GLY A 113 -14.61 58.30 12.51
CA GLY A 113 -15.94 57.67 12.56
C GLY A 113 -15.92 56.30 11.89
N LEU A 114 -16.55 55.29 12.50
CA LEU A 114 -16.70 53.97 11.86
C LEU A 114 -17.65 54.06 10.67
N SER A 115 -17.25 53.48 9.54
CA SER A 115 -18.11 53.41 8.35
C SER A 115 -18.55 51.98 8.08
N LEU A 116 -19.87 51.76 8.12
CA LEU A 116 -20.47 50.47 7.77
C LEU A 116 -20.14 50.09 6.32
N GLN A 117 -20.15 51.06 5.41
CA GLN A 117 -19.84 50.82 4.00
C GLN A 117 -18.41 50.30 3.83
N LYS A 118 -17.45 50.90 4.55
CA LYS A 118 -16.04 50.48 4.54
C LYS A 118 -15.85 49.08 5.15
N LEU A 119 -16.53 48.79 6.27
CA LEU A 119 -16.50 47.45 6.88
C LEU A 119 -17.09 46.36 5.96
N ILE A 120 -18.22 46.64 5.30
CA ILE A 120 -18.84 45.71 4.35
C ILE A 120 -17.97 45.53 3.11
N ALA A 121 -17.32 46.59 2.61
CA ALA A 121 -16.39 46.51 1.48
C ALA A 121 -15.17 45.63 1.82
N GLU A 122 -14.63 45.74 3.03
CA GLU A 122 -13.54 44.89 3.50
C GLU A 122 -13.95 43.42 3.56
N LEU A 123 -15.12 43.10 4.12
CA LEU A 123 -15.66 41.73 4.16
C LEU A 123 -15.90 41.17 2.75
N ALA A 124 -16.44 41.97 1.83
CA ALA A 124 -16.66 41.57 0.44
C ALA A 124 -15.33 41.28 -0.30
N ARG A 125 -14.29 42.07 -0.03
CA ARG A 125 -12.94 41.83 -0.55
C ARG A 125 -12.38 40.52 -0.01
N SER A 126 -12.41 40.31 1.31
CA SER A 126 -11.93 39.06 1.93
C SER A 126 -12.66 37.83 1.39
N HIS A 127 -13.98 37.91 1.20
CA HIS A 127 -14.75 36.84 0.57
C HIS A 127 -14.33 36.58 -0.89
N SER A 128 -14.03 37.63 -1.65
CA SER A 128 -13.57 37.51 -3.04
C SER A 128 -12.17 36.89 -3.12
N GLU A 129 -11.26 37.27 -2.23
CA GLU A 129 -9.92 36.67 -2.11
C GLU A 129 -9.98 35.19 -1.73
N GLU A 130 -10.86 34.83 -0.80
CA GLU A 130 -11.08 33.45 -0.38
C GLU A 130 -11.60 32.60 -1.54
N LYS A 131 -12.59 33.12 -2.27
CA LYS A 131 -13.12 32.47 -3.47
C LYS A 131 -12.03 32.26 -4.53
N GLN A 132 -11.18 33.26 -4.76
CA GLN A 132 -10.08 33.13 -5.70
C GLN A 132 -9.08 32.04 -5.27
N LYS A 133 -8.68 32.02 -3.99
CA LYS A 133 -7.79 30.99 -3.44
C LYS A 133 -8.36 29.58 -3.62
N ARG A 134 -9.67 29.38 -3.44
CA ARG A 134 -10.32 28.09 -3.72
C ARG A 134 -10.18 27.70 -5.18
N THR A 135 -10.50 28.61 -6.09
CA THR A 135 -10.38 28.36 -7.53
C THR A 135 -8.94 28.02 -7.94
N ASP A 136 -7.96 28.73 -7.39
CA ASP A 136 -6.54 28.48 -7.67
C ASP A 136 -6.10 27.10 -7.19
N ILE A 137 -6.52 26.69 -5.98
CA ILE A 137 -6.21 25.37 -5.41
C ILE A 137 -6.89 24.27 -6.24
N GLU A 138 -8.16 24.44 -6.61
CA GLU A 138 -8.87 23.47 -7.45
C GLU A 138 -8.18 23.26 -8.79
N HIS A 139 -7.71 24.35 -9.41
CA HIS A 139 -6.93 24.32 -10.65
C HIS A 139 -5.58 23.59 -10.49
N LEU A 140 -4.86 23.83 -9.39
CA LEU A 140 -3.62 23.10 -9.10
C LEU A 140 -3.88 21.60 -8.92
N ILE A 141 -4.99 21.22 -8.29
CA ILE A 141 -5.39 19.82 -8.16
C ILE A 141 -5.67 19.21 -9.54
N ASP A 142 -6.37 19.91 -10.43
CA ASP A 142 -6.59 19.46 -11.82
C ASP A 142 -5.26 19.21 -12.53
N MET A 143 -4.37 20.18 -12.48
CA MET A 143 -3.06 20.08 -13.11
C MET A 143 -2.26 18.88 -12.60
N ILE A 144 -2.22 18.66 -11.28
CA ILE A 144 -1.49 17.54 -10.70
C ILE A 144 -2.11 16.21 -11.11
N ILE A 145 -3.45 16.09 -11.06
CA ILE A 145 -4.16 14.85 -11.41
C ILE A 145 -3.88 14.43 -12.87
N ASP A 146 -3.84 15.39 -13.79
CA ASP A 146 -3.70 15.13 -15.21
C ASP A 146 -2.26 14.82 -15.65
N VAL A 147 -1.23 15.25 -14.91
CA VAL A 147 0.18 14.93 -15.24
C VAL A 147 0.65 13.58 -14.71
N LEU A 148 -0.13 12.90 -13.86
CA LEU A 148 0.28 11.64 -13.27
C LEU A 148 0.28 10.50 -14.30
N PRO A 149 1.32 9.66 -14.34
CA PRO A 149 1.44 8.57 -15.32
C PRO A 149 0.59 7.34 -14.98
N PHE A 150 -0.35 7.45 -14.04
CA PHE A 150 -1.21 6.38 -13.56
C PHE A 150 -2.63 6.91 -13.36
N GLY A 151 -3.63 6.02 -13.37
CA GLY A 151 -5.01 6.44 -13.18
C GLY A 151 -5.23 6.90 -11.75
N ILE A 152 -5.82 8.07 -11.56
CA ILE A 152 -6.19 8.57 -10.23
C ILE A 152 -7.65 9.02 -10.22
N ALA A 153 -8.38 8.64 -9.18
CA ALA A 153 -9.74 9.09 -8.94
C ALA A 153 -9.94 9.43 -7.46
N LEU A 154 -10.52 10.58 -7.21
CA LEU A 154 -11.07 10.98 -5.93
C LEU A 154 -12.56 10.62 -5.90
N VAL A 155 -12.96 9.82 -4.92
CA VAL A 155 -14.31 9.25 -4.82
C VAL A 155 -14.90 9.58 -3.44
N SER A 156 -16.19 9.84 -3.36
CA SER A 156 -16.90 10.01 -2.10
C SER A 156 -17.02 8.67 -1.35
N LYS A 157 -17.43 8.70 -0.08
CA LYS A 157 -17.70 7.47 0.70
C LYS A 157 -18.81 6.61 0.11
N GLU A 158 -19.74 7.24 -0.59
CA GLU A 158 -20.88 6.62 -1.26
C GLU A 158 -20.49 6.03 -2.63
N GLY A 159 -19.25 6.25 -3.07
CA GLY A 159 -18.74 5.74 -4.35
C GLY A 159 -18.92 6.70 -5.53
N ALA A 160 -19.34 7.95 -5.30
CA ALA A 160 -19.48 8.94 -6.37
C ALA A 160 -18.12 9.52 -6.76
N VAL A 161 -17.82 9.59 -8.06
CA VAL A 161 -16.57 10.18 -8.55
C VAL A 161 -16.62 11.70 -8.39
N ILE A 162 -15.73 12.23 -7.56
CA ILE A 162 -15.55 13.67 -7.35
C ILE A 162 -14.63 14.22 -8.45
N LYS A 163 -13.50 13.53 -8.69
CA LYS A 163 -12.49 13.95 -9.66
C LYS A 163 -11.73 12.74 -10.19
N ALA A 164 -11.30 12.75 -11.44
CA ALA A 164 -10.49 11.68 -12.01
C ALA A 164 -9.72 12.14 -13.25
N ASN A 165 -8.52 11.63 -13.48
CA ASN A 165 -7.85 11.83 -14.76
C ASN A 165 -8.46 10.96 -15.86
N GLU A 166 -8.08 11.21 -17.11
CA GLU A 166 -8.60 10.50 -18.28
C GLU A 166 -8.45 8.98 -18.16
N LEU A 167 -7.28 8.52 -17.71
CA LEU A 167 -6.97 7.10 -17.57
C LEU A 167 -7.91 6.42 -16.55
N ALA A 168 -8.08 7.00 -15.36
CA ALA A 168 -8.99 6.46 -14.35
C ALA A 168 -10.44 6.45 -14.85
N ARG A 169 -10.91 7.50 -15.53
CA ARG A 169 -12.27 7.52 -16.10
C ARG A 169 -12.48 6.39 -17.09
N LYS A 170 -11.52 6.16 -17.99
CA LYS A 170 -11.58 5.06 -18.96
C LYS A 170 -11.65 3.70 -18.26
N ILE A 171 -10.81 3.47 -17.25
CA ILE A 171 -10.80 2.21 -16.50
C ILE A 171 -12.12 2.01 -15.75
N MET A 172 -12.64 3.05 -15.08
CA MET A 172 -13.89 2.99 -14.31
C MET A 172 -15.14 2.79 -15.19
N LEU A 173 -15.13 3.28 -16.43
CA LEU A 173 -16.19 3.03 -17.41
C LEU A 173 -16.21 1.57 -17.87
N GLU A 174 -15.03 0.95 -18.00
CA GLU A 174 -14.89 -0.45 -18.39
C GLU A 174 -15.10 -1.42 -17.22
N ASN A 175 -14.80 -0.96 -16.00
CA ASN A 175 -14.77 -1.76 -14.79
C ASN A 175 -15.47 -1.01 -13.64
N THR A 176 -16.73 -1.33 -13.39
CA THR A 176 -17.47 -0.74 -12.28
C THR A 176 -16.95 -1.26 -10.94
N ILE A 177 -16.49 -0.34 -10.07
CA ILE A 177 -16.11 -0.64 -8.69
C ILE A 177 -17.20 -0.12 -7.76
N GLY A 178 -17.83 -1.03 -7.01
CA GLY A 178 -18.84 -0.65 -6.01
C GLY A 178 -18.24 -0.12 -4.71
N ALA A 179 -19.03 0.58 -3.89
CA ALA A 179 -18.60 1.11 -2.59
C ALA A 179 -18.12 0.02 -1.61
N GLU A 180 -18.79 -1.14 -1.58
CA GLU A 180 -18.35 -2.27 -0.74
C GLU A 180 -17.02 -2.87 -1.19
N GLU A 181 -16.77 -2.86 -2.49
CA GLU A 181 -15.52 -3.34 -3.04
C GLU A 181 -14.36 -2.38 -2.75
N MET A 182 -14.58 -1.07 -2.86
CA MET A 182 -13.60 -0.07 -2.40
C MET A 182 -13.26 -0.25 -0.92
N LYS A 183 -14.26 -0.51 -0.07
CA LYS A 183 -14.04 -0.81 1.37
C LYS A 183 -13.19 -2.08 1.55
N ALA A 184 -13.39 -3.11 0.73
CA ALA A 184 -12.60 -4.34 0.79
C ALA A 184 -11.13 -4.11 0.39
N ILE A 185 -10.88 -3.30 -0.65
CA ILE A 185 -9.53 -2.92 -1.09
C ILE A 185 -8.82 -2.11 0.00
N ILE A 186 -9.50 -1.13 0.61
CA ILE A 186 -8.94 -0.29 1.69
C ILE A 186 -8.51 -1.13 2.90
N LYS A 187 -9.28 -2.16 3.26
CA LYS A 187 -8.95 -3.06 4.39
C LYS A 187 -7.72 -3.93 4.15
N GLY A 188 -7.11 -3.88 2.95
CA GLY A 188 -5.97 -4.71 2.59
C GLY A 188 -6.33 -6.19 2.37
N ASN A 189 -7.61 -6.53 2.46
CA ASN A 189 -8.12 -7.90 2.33
C ASN A 189 -8.24 -8.34 0.87
N TYR A 190 -8.00 -7.44 -0.09
CA TYR A 190 -8.31 -7.67 -1.48
C TYR A 190 -7.36 -6.90 -2.40
N HIS A 191 -6.70 -7.61 -3.31
CA HIS A 191 -5.93 -7.04 -4.41
C HIS A 191 -6.62 -7.43 -5.70
N ARG A 192 -7.26 -6.45 -6.36
CA ARG A 192 -7.92 -6.66 -7.65
C ARG A 192 -7.06 -6.11 -8.77
N VAL A 193 -6.97 -6.90 -9.84
CA VAL A 193 -6.39 -6.49 -11.11
C VAL A 193 -7.51 -6.44 -12.12
N PHE A 194 -7.71 -5.28 -12.72
CA PHE A 194 -8.68 -5.08 -13.79
C PHE A 194 -8.02 -5.29 -15.14
N VAL A 195 -8.78 -5.81 -16.08
CA VAL A 195 -8.35 -5.95 -17.47
C VAL A 195 -9.17 -4.97 -18.28
N SER A 196 -8.50 -4.09 -19.00
CA SER A 196 -9.17 -3.21 -19.96
C SER A 196 -9.60 -3.98 -21.20
N LYS A 197 -10.52 -3.41 -21.99
CA LYS A 197 -10.92 -3.97 -23.29
C LYS A 197 -9.76 -4.16 -24.26
N MET A 198 -8.67 -3.42 -24.08
CA MET A 198 -7.45 -3.52 -24.89
C MET A 198 -6.44 -4.55 -24.36
N GLY A 199 -6.76 -5.26 -23.27
CA GLY A 199 -5.89 -6.27 -22.67
C GLY A 199 -4.83 -5.73 -21.71
N THR A 200 -4.85 -4.43 -21.38
CA THR A 200 -3.98 -3.83 -20.36
C THR A 200 -4.48 -4.20 -18.96
N TYR A 201 -3.57 -4.59 -18.07
CA TYR A 201 -3.85 -4.99 -16.68
C TYR A 201 -3.56 -3.84 -15.71
N TYR A 202 -4.50 -3.50 -14.84
CA TYR A 202 -4.37 -2.43 -13.86
C TYR A 202 -4.57 -2.94 -12.43
N LYS A 203 -3.56 -2.79 -11.58
CA LYS A 203 -3.67 -3.00 -10.14
C LYS A 203 -4.35 -1.80 -9.48
N VAL A 204 -5.31 -2.06 -8.61
CA VAL A 204 -6.03 -0.98 -7.90
C VAL A 204 -5.68 -0.94 -6.43
N THR A 205 -5.40 0.26 -5.96
CA THR A 205 -5.23 0.57 -4.54
C THR A 205 -6.18 1.70 -4.16
N ALA A 206 -6.66 1.68 -2.92
CA ALA A 206 -7.58 2.68 -2.41
C ALA A 206 -7.16 3.10 -0.99
N THR A 207 -7.26 4.40 -0.69
CA THR A 207 -6.86 4.96 0.61
C THR A 207 -7.84 6.05 1.03
N ILE A 208 -8.22 6.06 2.31
CA ILE A 208 -9.10 7.09 2.87
C ILE A 208 -8.29 8.34 3.22
N LEU A 209 -8.71 9.48 2.68
CA LEU A 209 -8.21 10.79 3.07
C LEU A 209 -8.98 11.26 4.31
N LYS A 210 -8.32 11.19 5.48
CA LYS A 210 -8.96 11.36 6.80
C LYS A 210 -9.63 12.73 6.99
N GLU A 211 -9.06 13.79 6.41
CA GLU A 211 -9.54 15.17 6.60
C GLU A 211 -10.75 15.51 5.72
N SER A 212 -10.84 14.93 4.52
CA SER A 212 -11.90 15.22 3.54
C SER A 212 -13.00 14.16 3.47
N ASN A 213 -12.89 13.10 4.28
CA ASN A 213 -13.79 11.95 4.24
C ASN A 213 -13.93 11.31 2.84
N SER A 214 -12.93 11.50 1.97
CA SER A 214 -12.91 11.03 0.59
C SER A 214 -11.99 9.81 0.44
N ILE A 215 -12.13 9.08 -0.66
CA ILE A 215 -11.32 7.92 -1.00
C ILE A 215 -10.48 8.27 -2.22
N LEU A 216 -9.16 8.12 -2.10
CA LEU A 216 -8.24 8.18 -3.21
C LEU A 216 -8.09 6.77 -3.79
N VAL A 217 -8.40 6.62 -5.08
CA VAL A 217 -8.24 5.37 -5.84
C VAL A 217 -7.14 5.57 -6.87
N VAL A 218 -6.19 4.63 -6.90
CA VAL A 218 -5.04 4.65 -7.81
C VAL A 218 -5.03 3.37 -8.64
N TYR A 219 -4.85 3.53 -9.95
CA TYR A 219 -4.78 2.47 -10.96
C TYR A 219 -3.38 2.43 -11.56
N ILE A 220 -2.63 1.37 -11.29
CA ILE A 220 -1.25 1.19 -11.74
C ILE A 220 -1.24 0.15 -12.86
N ASP A 221 -0.71 0.51 -14.03
CA ASP A 221 -0.48 -0.45 -15.12
C ASP A 221 0.54 -1.50 -14.66
N VAL A 222 0.13 -2.77 -14.67
CA VAL A 222 0.93 -3.94 -14.31
C VAL A 222 0.95 -4.97 -15.44
N THR A 223 0.71 -4.52 -16.68
CA THR A 223 0.58 -5.38 -17.86
C THR A 223 1.83 -6.18 -18.12
N ALA A 224 3.01 -5.58 -17.96
CA ALA A 224 4.28 -6.26 -18.18
C ALA A 224 4.48 -7.41 -17.19
N GLU A 225 4.24 -7.17 -15.89
CA GLU A 225 4.35 -8.18 -14.85
C GLU A 225 3.32 -9.29 -15.03
N TYR A 226 2.06 -8.94 -15.31
CA TYR A 226 1.00 -9.91 -15.53
C TYR A 226 1.23 -10.78 -16.77
N THR A 227 1.63 -10.17 -17.88
CA THR A 227 1.95 -10.89 -19.11
C THR A 227 3.12 -11.84 -18.89
N LEU A 228 4.14 -11.43 -18.13
CA LEU A 228 5.26 -12.31 -17.79
C LEU A 228 4.80 -13.49 -16.93
N LEU A 229 3.97 -13.24 -15.90
CA LEU A 229 3.42 -14.29 -15.04
C LEU A 229 2.54 -15.27 -15.83
N GLU A 230 1.69 -14.79 -16.74
CA GLU A 230 0.90 -15.65 -17.61
C GLU A 230 1.78 -16.47 -18.55
N LYS A 231 2.78 -15.86 -19.18
CA LYS A 231 3.75 -16.59 -20.02
C LYS A 231 4.48 -17.68 -19.23
N LEU A 232 4.90 -17.38 -18.00
CA LEU A 232 5.54 -18.36 -17.12
C LEU A 232 4.58 -19.51 -16.77
N ARG A 233 3.32 -19.21 -16.45
CA ARG A 233 2.29 -20.24 -16.19
C ARG A 233 2.03 -21.11 -17.41
N ASN A 234 1.93 -20.50 -18.59
CA ASN A 234 1.72 -21.22 -19.84
C ASN A 234 2.92 -22.11 -20.16
N THR A 235 4.13 -21.57 -20.07
CA THR A 235 5.37 -22.35 -20.26
C THR A 235 5.47 -23.50 -19.27
N GLN A 236 5.10 -23.27 -18.01
CA GLN A 236 5.03 -24.32 -17.01
C GLN A 236 4.01 -25.40 -17.40
N GLY A 237 2.81 -25.01 -17.82
CA GLY A 237 1.77 -25.93 -18.28
C GLY A 237 2.18 -26.74 -19.52
N GLU A 238 2.87 -26.12 -20.48
CA GLU A 238 3.43 -26.79 -21.65
C GLU A 238 4.48 -27.85 -21.26
N VAL A 239 5.39 -27.51 -20.34
CA VAL A 239 6.41 -28.44 -19.83
C VAL A 239 5.78 -29.59 -19.04
N GLU A 240 4.79 -29.31 -18.18
CA GLU A 240 4.06 -30.35 -17.44
C GLU A 240 3.31 -31.29 -18.37
N THR A 241 2.68 -30.75 -19.43
CA THR A 241 1.99 -31.54 -20.45
C THR A 241 2.96 -32.42 -21.25
N ALA A 242 4.09 -31.85 -21.67
CA ALA A 242 5.14 -32.61 -22.36
C ALA A 242 5.68 -33.74 -21.48
N PHE A 243 5.93 -33.47 -20.20
CA PHE A 243 6.37 -34.48 -19.24
C PHE A 243 5.33 -35.60 -19.09
N SER A 244 4.04 -35.25 -18.91
CA SER A 244 2.94 -36.23 -18.83
C SER A 244 2.90 -37.17 -20.04
N ILE A 245 3.07 -36.63 -21.26
CA ILE A 245 3.10 -37.42 -22.51
C ILE A 245 4.34 -38.33 -22.60
N MET A 246 5.48 -37.90 -22.04
CA MET A 246 6.72 -38.69 -22.06
C MET A 246 6.73 -39.83 -21.04
N LEU A 247 5.80 -39.84 -20.07
CA LEU A 247 5.68 -40.96 -19.15
C LEU A 247 5.19 -42.21 -19.90
N PRO A 248 5.72 -43.40 -19.57
CA PRO A 248 5.29 -44.63 -20.23
C PRO A 248 3.83 -45.00 -19.93
N ASP A 249 3.25 -44.43 -18.87
CA ASP A 249 1.86 -44.65 -18.47
C ASP A 249 1.32 -43.44 -17.69
N GLN A 250 0.15 -42.92 -18.08
CA GLN A 250 -0.51 -41.80 -17.40
C GLN A 250 -0.86 -42.10 -15.93
N ARG A 251 -1.05 -43.37 -15.57
CA ARG A 251 -1.33 -43.80 -14.19
C ARG A 251 -0.16 -43.47 -13.25
N ILE A 252 1.06 -43.37 -13.77
CA ILE A 252 2.23 -42.95 -12.98
C ILE A 252 2.05 -41.52 -12.52
N GLU A 253 1.67 -40.60 -13.40
CA GLU A 253 1.41 -39.20 -13.05
C GLU A 253 0.30 -39.10 -11.99
N VAL A 254 -0.83 -39.75 -12.26
CA VAL A 254 -1.98 -39.76 -11.32
C VAL A 254 -1.53 -40.27 -9.95
N ARG A 255 -0.72 -41.34 -9.93
CA ARG A 255 -0.19 -41.91 -8.69
C ARG A 255 0.72 -40.94 -7.96
N LEU A 256 1.71 -40.35 -8.63
CA LEU A 256 2.63 -39.38 -8.03
C LEU A 256 1.89 -38.12 -7.53
N LYS A 257 0.89 -37.64 -8.28
CA LYS A 257 0.05 -36.50 -7.88
C LYS A 257 -0.86 -36.82 -6.68
N SER A 258 -1.22 -38.09 -6.47
CA SER A 258 -2.01 -38.51 -5.31
C SER A 258 -1.25 -38.50 -3.98
N ILE A 259 0.08 -38.60 -4.03
CA ILE A 259 0.92 -38.69 -2.83
C ILE A 259 1.32 -37.28 -2.38
N VAL A 260 0.88 -36.92 -1.17
CA VAL A 260 1.23 -35.64 -0.53
C VAL A 260 2.64 -35.67 0.05
N GLU A 261 3.23 -34.50 0.23
CA GLU A 261 4.43 -34.31 1.05
C GLU A 261 4.11 -33.33 2.17
N TYR A 262 4.68 -33.58 3.35
CA TYR A 262 4.46 -32.74 4.53
C TYR A 262 5.62 -31.77 4.72
N MET A 263 5.29 -30.57 5.18
CA MET A 263 6.24 -29.64 5.77
C MET A 263 6.11 -29.76 7.27
N ASP A 264 7.25 -29.81 7.96
CA ASP A 264 7.29 -30.05 9.39
C ASP A 264 8.40 -29.27 10.09
N GLU A 265 8.19 -29.06 11.39
CA GLU A 265 9.19 -28.55 12.31
C GLU A 265 9.54 -29.66 13.31
N TYR A 266 10.82 -29.98 13.42
CA TYR A 266 11.34 -30.98 14.34
C TYR A 266 11.66 -30.35 15.69
N ASP A 267 11.13 -30.94 16.76
CA ASP A 267 11.48 -30.60 18.14
C ASP A 267 12.55 -31.58 18.64
N GLU A 268 13.79 -31.09 18.76
CA GLU A 268 14.92 -31.90 19.22
C GLU A 268 14.74 -32.46 20.64
N SER A 269 13.97 -31.78 21.50
CA SER A 269 13.80 -32.16 22.90
C SER A 269 12.86 -33.35 23.08
N THR A 270 11.86 -33.47 22.21
CA THR A 270 10.84 -34.53 22.26
C THR A 270 11.03 -35.58 21.16
N GLY A 271 11.78 -35.27 20.11
CA GLY A 271 11.91 -36.10 18.92
C GLY A 271 10.65 -36.13 18.04
N MET A 272 9.68 -35.27 18.34
CA MET A 272 8.40 -35.17 17.63
C MET A 272 8.53 -34.18 16.47
N ILE A 273 7.65 -34.32 15.48
CA ILE A 273 7.48 -33.32 14.44
C ILE A 273 6.10 -32.68 14.53
N LYS A 274 6.03 -31.38 14.23
CA LYS A 274 4.77 -30.66 14.07
C LYS A 274 4.55 -30.36 12.59
N ILE A 275 3.42 -30.79 12.04
CA ILE A 275 3.05 -30.53 10.65
C ILE A 275 2.67 -29.06 10.48
N THR A 276 3.43 -28.32 9.66
CA THR A 276 3.22 -26.89 9.39
C THR A 276 2.60 -26.64 8.03
N GLY A 277 2.68 -27.61 7.12
CA GLY A 277 2.14 -27.49 5.77
C GLY A 277 1.89 -28.84 5.11
N MET A 278 1.02 -28.82 4.10
CA MET A 278 0.72 -29.97 3.25
C MET A 278 0.88 -29.58 1.78
N ILE A 279 1.75 -30.29 1.08
CA ILE A 279 2.04 -30.06 -0.33
C ILE A 279 1.23 -31.07 -1.14
N LYS A 280 0.12 -30.60 -1.69
CA LYS A 280 -0.66 -31.38 -2.67
C LYS A 280 0.23 -31.68 -3.89
N GLN A 281 0.16 -32.93 -4.38
CA GLN A 281 1.02 -33.42 -5.46
C GLN A 281 2.52 -33.33 -5.11
N GLY A 282 2.86 -33.44 -3.82
CA GLY A 282 4.23 -33.27 -3.33
C GLY A 282 5.21 -34.27 -3.94
N CYS A 283 4.83 -35.53 -4.05
CA CYS A 283 5.69 -36.57 -4.64
C CYS A 283 5.95 -36.31 -6.14
N TYR A 284 4.95 -35.86 -6.89
CA TYR A 284 5.14 -35.42 -8.28
C TYR A 284 6.16 -34.28 -8.39
N ARG A 285 6.07 -33.27 -7.50
CA ARG A 285 7.04 -32.15 -7.46
C ARG A 285 8.45 -32.63 -7.09
N HIS A 286 8.56 -33.56 -6.15
CA HIS A 286 9.83 -34.20 -5.77
C HIS A 286 10.51 -34.87 -6.97
N VAL A 287 9.77 -35.68 -7.73
CA VAL A 287 10.27 -36.33 -8.96
C VAL A 287 10.71 -35.29 -9.99
N VAL A 288 9.93 -34.23 -10.23
CA VAL A 288 10.30 -33.15 -11.16
C VAL A 288 11.59 -32.45 -10.72
N ASN A 289 11.76 -32.21 -9.41
CA ASN A 289 12.97 -31.63 -8.85
C ASN A 289 14.21 -32.53 -9.04
N MET A 290 14.06 -33.86 -8.87
CA MET A 290 15.15 -34.81 -9.17
C MET A 290 15.52 -34.77 -10.66
N LEU A 291 14.54 -34.75 -11.56
CA LEU A 291 14.78 -34.68 -13.02
C LEU A 291 15.51 -33.39 -13.41
N LYS A 292 15.17 -32.27 -12.76
CA LYS A 292 15.90 -31.00 -12.91
C LYS A 292 17.35 -31.15 -12.47
N LEU A 293 17.61 -31.73 -11.28
CA LEU A 293 18.98 -31.95 -10.80
C LEU A 293 19.78 -32.86 -11.75
N ILE A 294 19.16 -33.92 -12.28
CA ILE A 294 19.76 -34.78 -13.30
C ILE A 294 20.12 -33.96 -14.55
N ALA A 295 19.20 -33.11 -15.04
CA ALA A 295 19.45 -32.28 -16.21
C ALA A 295 20.58 -31.26 -15.99
N ASP A 296 20.66 -30.67 -14.79
CA ASP A 296 21.71 -29.73 -14.43
C ASP A 296 23.08 -30.42 -14.27
N ALA A 297 23.13 -31.64 -13.74
CA ALA A 297 24.35 -32.46 -13.73
C ALA A 297 24.76 -32.91 -15.14
N PHE A 298 23.79 -33.27 -15.97
CA PHE A 298 24.01 -33.69 -17.36
C PHE A 298 24.71 -32.59 -18.16
N LYS A 299 24.24 -31.34 -18.06
CA LYS A 299 24.86 -30.18 -18.72
C LYS A 299 26.30 -29.92 -18.28
N GLN A 300 26.73 -30.50 -17.16
CA GLN A 300 28.07 -30.36 -16.60
C GLN A 300 28.95 -31.61 -16.84
N GLY A 301 28.54 -32.52 -17.71
CA GLY A 301 29.34 -33.68 -18.15
C GLY A 301 29.24 -34.92 -17.26
N LEU A 302 28.33 -34.96 -16.26
CA LEU A 302 28.26 -36.12 -15.35
C LEU A 302 27.94 -37.44 -16.08
N MET A 303 27.11 -37.41 -17.13
CA MET A 303 26.73 -38.62 -17.87
C MET A 303 27.79 -39.07 -18.90
N GLU A 304 28.87 -38.31 -19.07
CA GLU A 304 30.01 -38.72 -19.91
C GLU A 304 30.94 -39.69 -19.16
N LEU A 305 30.75 -39.80 -17.84
CA LEU A 305 31.55 -40.68 -17.00
C LEU A 305 31.13 -42.14 -17.15
N PRO A 306 32.08 -43.09 -17.25
CA PRO A 306 31.79 -44.51 -17.24
C PRO A 306 30.88 -44.95 -16.08
N GLY A 307 29.91 -45.80 -16.36
CA GLY A 307 28.97 -46.29 -15.33
C GLY A 307 27.83 -45.33 -14.99
N MET A 308 27.77 -44.13 -15.58
CA MET A 308 26.61 -43.24 -15.51
C MET A 308 25.70 -43.50 -16.72
N ASP A 309 24.44 -43.85 -16.49
CA ASP A 309 23.46 -44.05 -17.56
C ASP A 309 22.22 -43.16 -17.35
N LYS A 310 22.00 -42.25 -18.30
CA LYS A 310 20.89 -41.28 -18.27
C LYS A 310 19.54 -41.99 -18.19
N ASN A 311 19.32 -43.00 -19.01
CA ASN A 311 18.01 -43.65 -19.11
C ASN A 311 17.66 -44.40 -17.83
N THR A 312 18.64 -45.12 -17.26
CA THR A 312 18.49 -45.81 -15.98
C THR A 312 18.15 -44.83 -14.85
N LEU A 313 18.87 -43.70 -14.74
CA LEU A 313 18.58 -42.69 -13.71
C LEU A 313 17.20 -42.05 -13.88
N VAL A 314 16.84 -41.64 -15.09
CA VAL A 314 15.53 -41.02 -15.37
C VAL A 314 14.38 -41.98 -15.05
N GLN A 315 14.48 -43.24 -15.48
CA GLN A 315 13.46 -44.25 -15.18
C GLN A 315 13.37 -44.54 -13.68
N ALA A 316 14.51 -44.70 -13.00
CA ALA A 316 14.53 -44.89 -11.55
C ALA A 316 13.89 -43.70 -10.83
N THR A 317 14.19 -42.46 -11.24
CA THR A 317 13.63 -41.25 -10.63
C THR A 317 12.12 -41.17 -10.78
N ILE A 318 11.58 -41.45 -11.97
CA ILE A 318 10.13 -41.40 -12.22
C ILE A 318 9.40 -42.43 -11.36
N LEU A 319 10.02 -43.59 -11.14
CA LEU A 319 9.35 -44.76 -10.59
C LEU A 319 9.63 -45.03 -9.11
N HIS A 320 10.68 -44.44 -8.51
CA HIS A 320 11.14 -44.87 -7.18
C HIS A 320 10.07 -44.76 -6.09
N ASP A 321 9.27 -43.70 -6.14
CA ASP A 321 8.29 -43.35 -5.12
C ASP A 321 6.84 -43.75 -5.47
N ILE A 322 6.59 -44.44 -6.58
CA ILE A 322 5.21 -44.86 -6.95
C ILE A 322 4.57 -45.77 -5.89
N GLY A 323 5.43 -46.49 -5.15
CA GLY A 323 5.04 -47.38 -4.07
C GLY A 323 4.77 -46.67 -2.75
N LYS A 324 5.07 -45.37 -2.59
CA LYS A 324 5.01 -44.66 -1.31
C LYS A 324 3.60 -44.49 -0.78
N VAL A 325 3.41 -44.80 0.49
CA VAL A 325 2.14 -44.59 1.20
C VAL A 325 2.38 -43.52 2.26
N GLN A 326 1.48 -42.54 2.32
CA GLN A 326 1.56 -41.45 3.28
C GLN A 326 0.37 -41.55 4.25
N PRO A 327 0.57 -41.25 5.54
CA PRO A 327 -0.52 -41.13 6.50
C PRO A 327 -1.38 -39.90 6.19
N ASP A 328 -2.64 -39.90 6.64
CA ASP A 328 -3.53 -38.73 6.54
C ASP A 328 -3.33 -37.81 7.75
N LEU A 329 -2.54 -36.75 7.59
CA LEU A 329 -2.22 -35.78 8.64
C LEU A 329 -2.77 -34.39 8.33
N LYS A 330 -3.02 -33.59 9.37
CA LYS A 330 -3.48 -32.21 9.28
C LYS A 330 -2.41 -31.24 9.75
N ILE A 331 -2.49 -30.02 9.25
CA ILE A 331 -1.65 -28.91 9.73
C ILE A 331 -1.97 -28.68 11.21
N GLY A 332 -0.93 -28.66 12.04
CA GLY A 332 -1.01 -28.56 13.50
C GLY A 332 -0.80 -29.88 14.24
N ASP A 333 -0.90 -31.04 13.57
CA ASP A 333 -0.67 -32.33 14.19
C ASP A 333 0.77 -32.44 14.69
N THR A 334 0.96 -32.94 15.91
CA THR A 334 2.27 -33.23 16.50
C THR A 334 2.39 -34.72 16.71
N ILE A 335 3.35 -35.36 16.03
CA ILE A 335 3.42 -36.82 15.90
C ILE A 335 4.85 -37.33 16.03
N ASN A 336 4.99 -38.60 16.42
CA ASN A 336 6.27 -39.31 16.37
C ASN A 336 6.49 -39.82 14.94
N PRO A 337 7.49 -39.30 14.19
CA PRO A 337 7.68 -39.67 12.80
C PRO A 337 8.01 -41.17 12.62
N LYS A 338 8.64 -41.81 13.61
CA LYS A 338 9.02 -43.24 13.55
C LYS A 338 7.83 -44.19 13.68
N GLU A 339 6.74 -43.73 14.27
CA GLU A 339 5.53 -44.54 14.48
C GLU A 339 4.52 -44.33 13.35
N VAL A 340 4.46 -43.11 12.82
CA VAL A 340 3.40 -42.69 11.89
C VAL A 340 3.81 -42.85 10.42
N PHE A 341 5.09 -42.61 10.09
CA PHE A 341 5.57 -42.82 8.72
C PHE A 341 6.10 -44.24 8.53
N GLU A 342 5.83 -44.80 7.36
CA GLU A 342 6.43 -46.07 6.95
C GLU A 342 7.96 -45.94 6.82
N GLN A 343 8.67 -46.99 7.21
CA GLN A 343 10.13 -47.05 7.03
C GLN A 343 10.50 -46.99 5.55
N GLY A 344 11.50 -46.18 5.20
CA GLY A 344 11.79 -45.84 3.80
C GLY A 344 12.04 -47.05 2.89
N PHE A 345 12.80 -48.04 3.37
CA PHE A 345 13.11 -49.22 2.56
C PHE A 345 11.88 -50.05 2.16
N LEU A 346 10.78 -49.99 2.90
CA LEU A 346 9.55 -50.73 2.58
C LEU A 346 8.89 -50.19 1.31
N HIS A 347 8.76 -48.85 1.19
CA HIS A 347 8.20 -48.28 -0.03
C HIS A 347 9.18 -48.37 -1.20
N ALA A 348 10.49 -48.29 -0.96
CA ALA A 348 11.51 -48.51 -1.99
C ALA A 348 11.39 -49.92 -2.60
N PHE A 349 11.27 -50.94 -1.76
CA PHE A 349 11.05 -52.32 -2.20
C PHE A 349 9.73 -52.50 -2.96
N ARG A 350 8.64 -51.93 -2.43
CA ARG A 350 7.32 -51.97 -3.08
C ARG A 350 7.32 -51.25 -4.42
N GLY A 351 7.95 -50.07 -4.50
CA GLY A 351 8.12 -49.28 -5.72
C GLY A 351 8.92 -50.05 -6.78
N ALA A 352 10.05 -50.67 -6.40
CA ALA A 352 10.84 -51.49 -7.30
C ALA A 352 10.04 -52.68 -7.85
N SER A 353 9.31 -53.38 -6.97
CA SER A 353 8.52 -54.55 -7.33
C SER A 353 7.35 -54.21 -8.26
N LEU A 354 6.62 -53.12 -7.97
CA LEU A 354 5.57 -52.59 -8.84
C LEU A 354 6.12 -52.16 -10.21
N SER A 355 7.28 -51.51 -10.20
CA SER A 355 7.90 -51.04 -11.44
C SER A 355 8.31 -52.21 -12.34
N LYS A 356 8.86 -53.27 -11.74
CA LYS A 356 9.25 -54.49 -12.46
C LYS A 356 8.04 -55.20 -13.05
N SER A 357 6.95 -55.32 -12.29
CA SER A 357 5.77 -56.07 -12.74
C SER A 357 4.90 -55.32 -13.73
N LEU A 358 4.79 -53.99 -13.63
CA LEU A 358 3.87 -53.19 -14.45
C LEU A 358 4.53 -52.55 -15.67
N TYR A 359 5.83 -52.27 -15.61
CA TYR A 359 6.53 -51.50 -16.65
C TYR A 359 7.77 -52.21 -17.22
N ASP A 360 8.00 -53.47 -16.83
CA ASP A 360 9.09 -54.33 -17.30
C ASP A 360 10.47 -53.66 -17.27
N ILE A 361 10.77 -52.95 -16.17
CA ILE A 361 12.06 -52.27 -16.02
C ILE A 361 13.22 -53.26 -15.93
N ASN A 362 14.39 -52.84 -16.42
CA ASN A 362 15.60 -53.66 -16.28
C ASN A 362 16.10 -53.73 -14.83
N ASP A 363 17.04 -54.64 -14.57
CA ASP A 363 17.52 -54.89 -13.22
C ASP A 363 18.30 -53.71 -12.64
N LYS A 364 18.98 -52.90 -13.48
CA LYS A 364 19.69 -51.71 -13.01
C LYS A 364 18.73 -50.71 -12.38
N VAL A 365 17.62 -50.42 -13.06
CA VAL A 365 16.56 -49.56 -12.53
C VAL A 365 15.95 -50.16 -11.26
N TYR A 366 15.70 -51.48 -11.27
CA TYR A 366 15.16 -52.18 -10.10
C TYR A 366 16.06 -52.04 -8.88
N TYR A 367 17.38 -52.26 -9.02
CA TYR A 367 18.35 -52.13 -7.93
C TYR A 367 18.44 -50.71 -7.39
N LEU A 368 18.47 -49.70 -8.27
CA LEU A 368 18.49 -48.30 -7.83
C LEU A 368 17.23 -47.94 -7.04
N ILE A 369 16.04 -48.33 -7.51
CA ILE A 369 14.79 -48.08 -6.79
C ILE A 369 14.77 -48.86 -5.47
N LYS A 370 15.12 -50.14 -5.46
CA LYS A 370 15.01 -50.98 -4.25
C LYS A 370 15.91 -50.49 -3.12
N TYR A 371 17.11 -50.01 -3.47
CA TYR A 371 18.17 -49.74 -2.49
C TYR A 371 18.48 -48.24 -2.28
N HIS A 372 17.69 -47.30 -2.81
CA HIS A 372 17.99 -45.87 -2.64
C HIS A 372 17.94 -45.38 -1.18
N HIS A 373 17.19 -46.04 -0.30
CA HIS A 373 17.23 -45.70 1.14
C HIS A 373 18.37 -46.37 1.92
N TYR A 374 19.14 -47.28 1.30
CA TYR A 374 20.23 -47.98 1.98
C TYR A 374 21.53 -47.18 1.86
N PRO A 375 22.26 -46.97 2.97
CA PRO A 375 23.65 -46.56 2.90
C PRO A 375 24.48 -47.67 2.24
N GLU A 376 25.62 -47.29 1.66
CA GLU A 376 26.42 -48.20 0.83
C GLU A 376 26.92 -49.43 1.60
N ASN A 377 27.21 -49.27 2.89
CA ASN A 377 27.62 -50.36 3.78
C ASN A 377 26.49 -51.32 4.19
N GLU A 378 25.24 -51.00 3.85
CA GLU A 378 24.06 -51.85 4.08
C GLU A 378 23.53 -52.48 2.77
N LEU A 379 24.21 -52.24 1.64
CA LEU A 379 23.89 -52.92 0.38
C LEU A 379 24.19 -54.41 0.50
N PRO A 380 23.39 -55.27 -0.17
CA PRO A 380 23.64 -56.70 -0.14
C PRO A 380 24.94 -57.05 -0.90
N PRO A 381 25.62 -58.16 -0.56
CA PRO A 381 26.88 -58.54 -1.19
C PRO A 381 26.79 -58.78 -2.71
N ASP A 382 25.59 -59.02 -3.23
CA ASP A 382 25.31 -59.23 -4.66
C ASP A 382 24.86 -57.94 -5.39
N PHE A 383 24.89 -56.77 -4.72
CA PHE A 383 24.61 -55.50 -5.38
C PHE A 383 25.65 -55.24 -6.49
N PRO A 384 25.24 -54.89 -7.72
CA PRO A 384 26.21 -54.73 -8.81
C PRO A 384 27.13 -53.51 -8.61
N ASP A 385 28.43 -53.73 -8.40
CA ASP A 385 29.43 -52.66 -8.15
C ASP A 385 29.41 -51.54 -9.21
N HIS A 386 29.16 -51.89 -10.47
CA HIS A 386 29.10 -50.92 -11.56
C HIS A 386 27.94 -49.91 -11.44
N LEU A 387 26.97 -50.15 -10.54
CA LEU A 387 25.87 -49.24 -10.23
C LEU A 387 26.16 -48.28 -9.07
N LEU A 388 27.25 -48.49 -8.31
CA LEU A 388 27.58 -47.64 -7.15
C LEU A 388 27.65 -46.14 -7.50
N PRO A 389 28.22 -45.71 -8.64
CA PRO A 389 28.22 -44.29 -8.98
C PRO A 389 26.82 -43.71 -9.16
N MET A 390 25.93 -44.44 -9.85
CA MET A 390 24.54 -44.04 -10.00
C MET A 390 23.78 -44.09 -8.67
N HIS A 391 24.00 -45.10 -7.83
CA HIS A 391 23.36 -45.21 -6.51
C HIS A 391 23.71 -44.02 -5.62
N ARG A 392 25.00 -43.69 -5.50
CA ARG A 392 25.48 -42.52 -4.74
C ARG A 392 24.86 -41.22 -5.23
N PHE A 393 24.87 -41.02 -6.55
CA PHE A 393 24.27 -39.83 -7.15
C PHE A 393 22.75 -39.79 -6.93
N PHE A 394 22.06 -40.91 -7.11
CA PHE A 394 20.62 -41.03 -6.94
C PHE A 394 20.18 -40.68 -5.52
N ARG A 395 20.90 -41.18 -4.51
CA ARG A 395 20.67 -40.84 -3.09
C ARG A 395 20.88 -39.37 -2.79
N LEU A 396 21.94 -38.78 -3.36
CA LEU A 396 22.20 -37.36 -3.21
C LEU A 396 21.03 -36.53 -3.76
N ILE A 397 20.59 -36.79 -5.00
CA ILE A 397 19.53 -35.99 -5.62
C ILE A 397 18.16 -36.23 -4.98
N ASP A 398 17.88 -37.43 -4.46
CA ASP A 398 16.66 -37.74 -3.71
C ASP A 398 16.58 -36.91 -2.41
N GLY A 399 17.67 -36.87 -1.64
CA GLY A 399 17.74 -36.03 -0.44
C GLY A 399 17.58 -34.54 -0.74
N LEU A 400 18.25 -34.06 -1.80
CA LEU A 400 18.18 -32.65 -2.21
C LEU A 400 16.79 -32.27 -2.74
N SER A 401 16.15 -33.10 -3.55
CA SER A 401 14.80 -32.82 -4.06
C SER A 401 13.75 -32.85 -2.96
N ALA A 402 13.91 -33.69 -1.93
CA ALA A 402 13.07 -33.64 -0.75
C ALA A 402 13.22 -32.30 -0.01
N GLY A 403 14.44 -31.76 0.08
CA GLY A 403 14.70 -30.42 0.63
C GLY A 403 14.08 -29.29 -0.20
N ILE A 404 14.25 -29.32 -1.52
CA ILE A 404 13.62 -28.34 -2.43
C ILE A 404 12.10 -28.38 -2.26
N THR A 405 11.52 -29.58 -2.18
CA THR A 405 10.06 -29.77 -2.13
C THR A 405 9.49 -29.35 -0.78
N ARG A 406 10.02 -29.86 0.34
CA ARG A 406 9.44 -29.68 1.68
C ARG A 406 9.87 -28.39 2.39
N ARG A 407 11.06 -27.86 2.07
CA ARG A 407 11.65 -26.72 2.80
C ARG A 407 11.88 -25.49 1.92
N GLY A 408 11.60 -25.59 0.62
CA GLY A 408 11.92 -24.55 -0.35
C GLY A 408 13.42 -24.31 -0.48
N SER A 409 14.24 -25.35 -0.23
CA SER A 409 15.70 -25.24 -0.34
C SER A 409 16.12 -24.77 -1.74
N LYS A 410 17.04 -23.82 -1.80
CA LYS A 410 17.78 -23.43 -2.99
C LYS A 410 19.05 -24.26 -3.06
N VAL A 411 19.15 -25.07 -4.12
CA VAL A 411 20.28 -25.98 -4.33
C VAL A 411 21.09 -25.50 -5.53
N SER A 412 22.40 -25.33 -5.33
CA SER A 412 23.38 -25.10 -6.38
C SER A 412 24.33 -26.30 -6.44
N MET A 413 24.43 -26.94 -7.60
CA MET A 413 25.29 -28.11 -7.82
C MET A 413 26.34 -27.82 -8.91
N LYS A 414 27.61 -28.11 -8.61
CA LYS A 414 28.73 -28.06 -9.55
C LYS A 414 29.38 -29.44 -9.69
N VAL A 415 29.50 -29.91 -10.93
CA VAL A 415 30.17 -31.18 -11.25
C VAL A 415 31.57 -30.88 -11.81
N LYS A 416 32.60 -31.58 -11.31
CA LYS A 416 33.98 -31.52 -11.78
C LYS A 416 34.54 -32.94 -11.88
N GLY A 417 34.43 -33.54 -13.06
CA GLY A 417 34.75 -34.96 -13.23
C GLY A 417 33.89 -35.81 -12.29
N THR A 418 34.51 -36.67 -11.50
CA THR A 418 33.84 -37.55 -10.53
C THR A 418 33.32 -36.83 -9.28
N ARG A 419 33.68 -35.55 -9.07
CA ARG A 419 33.31 -34.80 -7.86
C ARG A 419 32.10 -33.91 -8.07
N ILE A 420 31.20 -33.94 -7.11
CA ILE A 420 29.99 -33.12 -7.03
C ILE A 420 30.09 -32.24 -5.80
N TYR A 421 29.94 -30.94 -6.02
CA TYR A 421 29.89 -29.91 -4.98
C TYR A 421 28.48 -29.35 -4.93
N VAL A 422 27.86 -29.40 -3.76
CA VAL A 422 26.50 -28.90 -3.55
C VAL A 422 26.52 -27.83 -2.46
N LYS A 423 25.79 -26.75 -2.69
CA LYS A 423 25.41 -25.77 -1.68
C LYS A 423 23.90 -25.77 -1.56
N GLU A 424 23.39 -26.08 -0.37
CA GLU A 424 21.96 -26.06 -0.02
C GLU A 424 21.68 -24.91 0.95
N GLU A 425 20.78 -24.00 0.56
CA GLU A 425 20.30 -22.89 1.37
C GLU A 425 18.78 -23.02 1.57
N SER A 426 18.35 -23.19 2.80
CA SER A 426 16.97 -23.46 3.19
C SER A 426 16.36 -22.28 3.96
N SER A 427 15.03 -22.19 3.93
CA SER A 427 14.29 -21.29 4.82
C SER A 427 14.43 -21.71 6.30
N PHE A 428 14.88 -22.94 6.54
CA PHE A 428 15.19 -23.52 7.85
C PHE A 428 16.71 -23.65 8.00
N PRO A 429 17.38 -22.73 8.72
CA PRO A 429 18.84 -22.66 8.74
C PRO A 429 19.56 -23.93 9.19
N SER A 430 18.92 -24.77 10.01
CA SER A 430 19.47 -26.05 10.48
C SER A 430 19.80 -27.05 9.36
N TYR A 431 19.25 -26.83 8.16
CA TYR A 431 19.46 -27.63 6.95
C TYR A 431 20.45 -26.98 5.97
N ASN A 432 21.00 -25.79 6.26
CA ASN A 432 21.98 -25.18 5.38
C ASN A 432 23.29 -25.96 5.43
N GLN A 433 23.78 -26.37 4.26
CA GLN A 433 24.98 -27.21 4.18
C GLN A 433 25.72 -27.07 2.85
N GLU A 434 26.99 -27.42 2.90
CA GLU A 434 27.84 -27.69 1.74
C GLU A 434 28.23 -29.16 1.72
N ILE A 435 28.05 -29.82 0.57
CA ILE A 435 28.38 -31.22 0.37
C ILE A 435 29.46 -31.33 -0.71
N GLU A 436 30.50 -32.11 -0.44
CA GLU A 436 31.44 -32.61 -1.45
C GLU A 436 31.33 -34.12 -1.50
N MET A 437 31.10 -34.67 -2.70
CA MET A 437 31.00 -36.11 -2.91
C MET A 437 31.80 -36.52 -4.15
N ASP A 438 32.50 -37.64 -4.08
CA ASP A 438 33.08 -38.30 -5.26
C ASP A 438 32.28 -39.57 -5.58
N ILE A 439 31.64 -39.61 -6.74
CA ILE A 439 30.73 -40.70 -7.11
C ILE A 439 31.44 -42.05 -7.33
N TYR A 440 32.77 -42.09 -7.54
CA TYR A 440 33.50 -43.33 -7.81
C TYR A 440 34.15 -43.91 -6.56
N THR A 441 34.67 -43.05 -5.69
CA THR A 441 35.30 -43.50 -4.44
C THR A 441 34.31 -43.61 -3.27
N GLY A 442 33.15 -42.97 -3.38
CA GLY A 442 32.19 -42.87 -2.26
C GLY A 442 32.61 -41.86 -1.20
N PHE A 443 33.68 -41.08 -1.42
CA PHE A 443 34.04 -39.96 -0.55
C PHE A 443 32.84 -39.03 -0.40
N PHE A 444 32.49 -38.69 0.84
CA PHE A 444 31.37 -37.82 1.17
C PHE A 444 31.71 -36.99 2.40
N VAL A 445 31.60 -35.67 2.26
CA VAL A 445 31.74 -34.70 3.36
C VAL A 445 30.57 -33.73 3.29
N SER A 446 29.89 -33.52 4.41
CA SER A 446 28.91 -32.45 4.59
C SER A 446 29.36 -31.51 5.69
N ARG A 447 29.24 -30.20 5.47
CA ARG A 447 29.54 -29.12 6.41
C ARG A 447 28.31 -28.24 6.57
N LYS A 448 27.86 -28.01 7.80
CA LYS A 448 26.79 -27.05 8.09
C LYS A 448 27.28 -25.61 7.86
N LEU A 449 26.40 -24.76 7.35
CA LEU A 449 26.64 -23.33 7.09
C LEU A 449 26.17 -22.43 8.24
#